data_AF-A0A0M3J9M2-F1
#
_entry.id   AF-A0A0M3J9M2-F1
#
_cell.length_a   1.000
_cell.length_b   1.000
_cell.length_c   1.000
_cell.angle_alpha   90.00
_cell.angle_beta   90.00
_cell.angle_gamma   90.00
#
_symmetry.space_group_name_H-M   'P 1'
#
loop_
_entity.id
_entity.type
_entity.pdbx_description
1 polymer ?
#
loop_
_entity_poly.entity_id
_entity_poly.type
_entity_poly.pdbx_seq_one_letter_code
_entity_poly.pdbx_strand_id
1 'polypeptide(L)'
;MLVEQQHYESVLQICMFLSAAYHMFGCASADERRRWLRFDQCGISAGLISIYLSGIYTAFQCFENWRTNYITVALGLFAFVLYIPSRSGIMDSKLFGTRVGYLHLIYMCVALFGMLPTVHWFSLHGGFENPHVVVGCIVRMTCSYEKCT
;
A
#
# COMPACT_ATOMS: atom_id res chain seq x y z
N MET A 1 -16.75 -5.12 -9.83
CA MET A 1 -16.06 -5.20 -8.53
C MET A 1 -15.16 -6.43 -8.41
N LEU A 2 -15.65 -7.65 -8.70
CA LEU A 2 -14.81 -8.86 -8.69
C LEU A 2 -13.63 -8.81 -9.68
N VAL A 3 -13.83 -8.23 -10.86
CA VAL A 3 -12.76 -8.03 -11.86
C VAL A 3 -11.69 -7.05 -11.36
N GLU A 4 -12.09 -5.89 -10.81
CA GLU A 4 -11.16 -4.92 -10.19
C GLU A 4 -10.37 -5.54 -9.02
N GLN A 5 -11.01 -6.36 -8.18
CA GLN A 5 -10.30 -7.09 -7.14
C GLN A 5 -9.31 -8.12 -7.68
N GLN A 6 -9.64 -8.81 -8.78
CA GLN A 6 -8.71 -9.72 -9.45
C GLN A 6 -7.45 -9.00 -9.98
N HIS A 7 -7.60 -7.76 -10.47
CA HIS A 7 -6.46 -6.94 -10.87
C HIS A 7 -5.55 -6.60 -9.68
N TYR A 8 -6.13 -6.27 -8.51
CA TYR A 8 -5.34 -5.96 -7.31
C TYR A 8 -4.53 -7.16 -6.79
N GLU A 9 -5.14 -8.35 -6.77
CA GLU A 9 -4.47 -9.60 -6.37
C GLU A 9 -3.31 -9.96 -7.31
N SER A 10 -3.49 -9.73 -8.62
CA SER A 10 -2.45 -9.98 -9.62
C SER A 10 -1.20 -9.13 -9.37
N VAL A 11 -1.36 -7.88 -8.92
CA VAL A 11 -0.23 -6.99 -8.59
C VAL A 11 0.55 -7.52 -7.38
N LEU A 12 -0.13 -8.10 -6.39
CA LEU A 12 0.53 -8.71 -5.22
C LEU A 12 1.33 -9.95 -5.60
N GLN A 13 0.80 -10.78 -6.50
CA GLN A 13 1.53 -11.94 -7.04
C GLN A 13 2.79 -11.50 -7.79
N ILE A 14 2.70 -10.45 -8.61
CA ILE A 14 3.85 -9.87 -9.31
C ILE A 14 4.89 -9.34 -8.32
N CYS A 15 4.46 -8.65 -7.26
CA CYS A 15 5.35 -8.18 -6.20
C CYS A 15 6.17 -9.34 -5.59
N MET A 16 5.50 -10.42 -5.19
CA MET A 16 6.17 -11.59 -4.60
C MET A 16 7.11 -12.29 -5.60
N PHE A 17 6.72 -12.35 -6.87
CA PHE A 17 7.57 -12.89 -7.93
C PHE A 17 8.84 -12.05 -8.12
N LEU A 18 8.72 -10.73 -8.17
CA LEU A 18 9.87 -9.83 -8.30
C LEU A 18 10.82 -9.93 -7.09
N SER A 19 10.26 -10.11 -5.90
CA SER A 19 11.03 -10.35 -4.68
C SER A 19 11.82 -11.65 -4.75
N ALA A 20 11.18 -12.75 -5.17
CA ALA A 20 11.85 -14.02 -5.39
C ALA A 20 12.93 -13.93 -6.48
N ALA A 21 12.66 -13.22 -7.58
CA ALA A 21 13.62 -12.99 -8.66
C ALA A 21 14.87 -12.22 -8.17
N TYR A 22 14.70 -11.22 -7.31
CA TYR A 22 15.83 -10.52 -6.68
C TYR A 22 16.73 -11.47 -5.88
N HIS A 23 16.14 -12.38 -5.11
CA HIS A 23 16.92 -13.37 -4.33
C HIS A 23 17.59 -14.43 -5.22
N MET A 24 16.98 -14.80 -6.34
CA MET A 24 17.51 -15.84 -7.23
C MET A 24 18.59 -15.33 -8.19
N PHE A 25 18.37 -14.15 -8.79
CA PHE A 25 19.28 -13.56 -9.79
C PHE A 25 20.24 -12.51 -9.22
N GLY A 26 20.05 -12.07 -7.97
CA GLY A 26 20.89 -11.06 -7.32
C GLY A 26 22.32 -11.52 -6.99
N CYS A 27 22.64 -12.80 -7.16
CA CYS A 27 23.98 -13.35 -6.91
C CYS A 27 24.92 -13.26 -8.13
N ALA A 28 24.41 -12.94 -9.31
CA ALA A 28 25.18 -12.96 -10.55
C ALA A 28 26.20 -11.81 -10.66
N SER A 29 25.80 -10.59 -10.30
CA SER A 29 26.67 -9.41 -10.28
C SER A 29 26.11 -8.29 -9.40
N ALA A 30 26.96 -7.35 -8.97
CA ALA A 30 26.53 -6.20 -8.17
C ALA A 30 25.55 -5.29 -8.94
N ASP A 31 25.73 -5.17 -10.26
CA ASP A 31 24.86 -4.36 -11.12
C ASP A 31 23.50 -5.03 -11.35
N GLU A 32 23.47 -6.34 -11.58
CA GLU A 32 22.21 -7.08 -11.67
C GLU A 32 21.45 -7.05 -10.34
N ARG A 33 22.15 -7.20 -9.22
CA ARG A 33 21.55 -7.07 -7.89
C ARG A 33 20.87 -5.71 -7.70
N ARG A 34 21.52 -4.61 -8.09
CA ARG A 34 20.94 -3.25 -8.04
C ARG A 34 19.72 -3.13 -8.95
N ARG A 35 19.77 -3.71 -10.15
CA ARG A 35 18.65 -3.73 -11.10
C ARG A 35 17.45 -4.49 -10.55
N TRP A 36 17.66 -5.71 -10.04
CA TRP A 36 16.59 -6.54 -9.47
C TRP A 36 16.00 -5.93 -8.20
N LEU A 37 16.84 -5.29 -7.37
CA LEU A 37 16.37 -4.56 -6.19
C LEU A 37 15.43 -3.41 -6.55
N ARG A 38 15.70 -2.68 -7.65
CA ARG A 38 14.79 -1.63 -8.13
C ARG A 38 13.44 -2.20 -8.57
N PHE A 39 13.44 -3.36 -9.25
CA PHE A 39 12.20 -4.01 -9.66
C PHE A 39 11.38 -4.51 -8.46
N ASP A 40 12.02 -5.17 -7.49
CA ASP A 40 11.39 -5.59 -6.24
C ASP A 40 10.74 -4.40 -5.51
N GLN A 41 11.47 -3.28 -5.40
CA GLN A 41 10.97 -2.06 -4.78
C GLN A 41 9.79 -1.43 -5.54
N CYS A 42 9.81 -1.43 -6.87
CA CYS A 42 8.66 -1.04 -7.68
C CYS A 42 7.46 -1.97 -7.44
N GLY A 43 7.71 -3.28 -7.33
CA GLY A 43 6.70 -4.29 -7.01
C GLY A 43 6.03 -4.03 -5.66
N ILE A 44 6.81 -3.78 -4.61
CA ILE A 44 6.31 -3.45 -3.26
C ILE A 44 5.45 -2.18 -3.30
N SER A 45 5.91 -1.14 -4.02
CA SER A 45 5.17 0.12 -4.15
C SER A 45 3.84 -0.08 -4.88
N ALA A 46 3.84 -0.86 -5.97
CA ALA A 46 2.66 -1.20 -6.73
C ALA A 46 1.68 -2.07 -5.92
N GLY A 47 2.19 -3.01 -5.12
CA GLY A 47 1.37 -3.82 -4.22
C GLY A 47 0.70 -2.98 -3.13
N LEU A 48 1.45 -2.07 -2.51
CA LEU A 48 0.91 -1.17 -1.48
C LEU A 48 -0.17 -0.23 -2.04
N ILE A 49 0.06 0.42 -3.18
CA ILE A 49 -0.97 1.30 -3.78
C ILE A 49 -2.23 0.52 -4.14
N SER A 50 -2.07 -0.71 -4.64
CA SER A 50 -3.17 -1.63 -4.97
C SER A 50 -4.04 -1.92 -3.74
N ILE A 51 -3.43 -2.28 -2.60
CA ILE A 51 -4.13 -2.54 -1.34
C ILE A 51 -4.83 -1.28 -0.83
N TYR A 52 -4.18 -0.12 -0.88
CA TYR A 52 -4.77 1.16 -0.43
C TYR A 52 -5.97 1.56 -1.27
N LEU A 53 -5.87 1.47 -2.60
CA LEU A 53 -6.97 1.80 -3.51
C LEU A 53 -8.15 0.86 -3.27
N SER A 54 -7.92 -0.45 -3.17
CA SER A 54 -8.97 -1.42 -2.88
C SER A 54 -9.64 -1.14 -1.53
N GLY A 55 -8.84 -0.87 -0.48
CA GLY A 55 -9.34 -0.60 0.86
C GLY A 55 -10.16 0.68 0.96
N ILE A 56 -9.67 1.79 0.40
CA ILE A 56 -10.39 3.07 0.40
C ILE A 56 -11.65 2.97 -0.45
N TYR A 57 -11.55 2.34 -1.63
CA TYR A 57 -12.68 2.19 -2.53
C TYR A 57 -13.81 1.41 -1.86
N THR A 58 -13.49 0.34 -1.12
CA THR A 58 -14.50 -0.49 -0.43
C THR A 58 -15.01 0.11 0.88
N ALA A 59 -14.17 0.82 1.64
CA ALA A 59 -14.57 1.43 2.91
C ALA A 59 -15.46 2.69 2.72
N PHE A 60 -15.19 3.51 1.71
CA PHE A 60 -15.88 4.79 1.48
C PHE A 60 -16.85 4.73 0.28
N GLN A 61 -17.42 3.56 -0.01
CA GLN A 61 -18.34 3.38 -1.14
C GLN A 61 -19.53 4.33 -1.10
N CYS A 62 -20.14 4.52 0.08
CA CYS A 62 -21.30 5.41 0.24
C CYS A 62 -20.90 6.90 0.33
N PHE A 63 -19.59 7.23 0.38
CA PHE A 63 -19.09 8.57 0.66
C PHE A 63 -18.11 9.04 -0.43
N GLU A 64 -18.63 9.36 -1.62
CA GLU A 64 -17.84 9.66 -2.81
C GLU A 64 -16.83 10.80 -2.63
N ASN A 65 -17.21 11.88 -1.95
CA ASN A 65 -16.32 13.01 -1.69
C ASN A 65 -15.08 12.60 -0.87
N TRP A 66 -15.30 11.82 0.19
CA TRP A 66 -14.22 11.32 1.05
C TRP A 66 -13.36 10.30 0.32
N ARG A 67 -13.99 9.39 -0.44
CA ARG A 67 -13.30 8.39 -1.27
C ARG A 67 -12.32 9.04 -2.24
N THR A 68 -12.78 10.01 -3.03
CA THR A 68 -11.95 10.67 -4.05
C THR A 68 -10.78 11.41 -3.39
N ASN A 69 -11.03 12.16 -2.31
CA ASN A 69 -9.97 12.86 -1.59
C ASN A 69 -8.88 11.90 -1.08
N TYR A 70 -9.27 10.79 -0.44
CA TYR A 70 -8.31 9.81 0.07
C TYR A 70 -7.55 9.10 -1.05
N ILE A 71 -8.20 8.77 -2.16
CA ILE A 71 -7.53 8.21 -3.34
C ILE A 71 -6.50 9.20 -3.91
N THR A 72 -6.87 10.48 -4.08
CA THR A 72 -5.95 11.51 -4.59
C THR A 72 -4.74 11.68 -3.68
N VAL A 73 -4.94 11.76 -2.36
CA VAL A 73 -3.83 11.85 -1.39
C VAL A 73 -2.95 10.61 -1.42
N ALA A 74 -3.54 9.41 -1.49
CA ALA A 74 -2.79 8.16 -1.59
C ALA A 74 -1.93 8.12 -2.86
N LEU A 75 -2.50 8.42 -4.03
CA LEU A 75 -1.76 8.49 -5.30
C LEU A 75 -0.61 9.51 -5.23
N GLY A 76 -0.85 10.68 -4.64
CA GLY A 76 0.18 11.71 -4.44
C GLY A 76 1.32 11.25 -3.53
N LEU A 77 1.00 10.59 -2.40
CA LEU A 77 1.98 10.01 -1.50
C LEU A 77 2.81 8.92 -2.20
N PHE A 78 2.17 8.00 -2.93
CA PHE A 78 2.89 6.96 -3.68
C PHE A 78 3.76 7.53 -4.79
N ALA A 79 3.30 8.55 -5.52
CA ALA A 79 4.11 9.25 -6.50
C ALA A 79 5.35 9.88 -5.85
N PHE A 80 5.20 10.49 -4.67
CA PHE A 80 6.31 11.04 -3.90
C PHE A 80 7.30 9.96 -3.42
N VAL A 81 6.78 8.83 -2.93
CA VAL A 81 7.59 7.67 -2.50
C VAL A 81 8.31 7.00 -3.67
N LEU A 82 7.79 7.04 -4.89
CA LEU A 82 8.50 6.57 -6.09
C LEU A 82 9.50 7.61 -6.62
N TYR A 83 9.17 8.90 -6.49
CA TYR A 83 10.00 10.00 -6.98
C TYR A 83 11.30 10.15 -6.18
N ILE A 84 11.23 10.10 -4.84
CA ILE A 84 12.39 10.28 -3.95
C ILE A 84 13.51 9.24 -4.24
N PRO A 85 13.24 7.93 -4.28
CA PRO A 85 14.27 6.90 -4.49
C PRO A 85 14.77 6.88 -5.94
N SER A 86 13.96 7.35 -6.90
CA SER A 86 14.36 7.50 -8.31
C SER A 86 15.49 8.51 -8.49
N ARG A 87 15.62 9.49 -7.57
CA ARG A 87 16.77 10.40 -7.48
C ARG A 87 17.93 9.64 -6.81
N SER A 88 18.63 8.87 -7.65
CA SER A 88 19.81 8.00 -7.48
C SER A 88 20.76 8.13 -6.26
N GLY A 89 20.76 9.23 -5.50
CA GLY A 89 21.59 9.39 -4.30
C GLY A 89 21.00 8.79 -3.02
N ILE A 90 19.68 8.57 -2.94
CA ILE A 90 19.02 8.14 -1.69
C ILE A 90 18.99 6.62 -1.53
N MET A 91 18.96 5.85 -2.63
CA MET A 91 19.02 4.37 -2.57
C MET A 91 20.36 3.85 -2.03
N ASP A 92 21.46 4.59 -2.22
CA ASP A 92 22.78 4.26 -1.68
C ASP A 92 23.06 4.89 -0.32
N SER A 93 22.27 5.88 0.09
CA SER A 93 22.44 6.58 1.37
C SER A 93 22.01 5.66 2.51
N LYS A 94 22.98 4.91 3.02
CA LYS A 94 22.85 4.20 4.30
C LYS A 94 22.76 5.26 5.40
N LEU A 95 21.62 5.33 6.06
CA LEU A 95 21.49 6.12 7.28
C LEU A 95 22.27 5.36 8.38
N PHE A 96 23.34 5.96 8.90
CA PHE A 96 24.01 5.52 10.13
C PHE A 96 24.47 4.05 10.21
N GLY A 97 25.16 3.52 9.19
CA GLY A 97 25.87 2.23 9.30
C GLY A 97 24.99 1.01 9.63
N THR A 98 23.67 1.18 9.69
CA THR A 98 22.66 0.14 9.96
C THR A 98 22.04 -0.34 8.65
N ARG A 99 21.44 -1.54 8.68
CA ARG A 99 20.74 -2.16 7.52
C ARG A 99 19.47 -1.40 7.07
N VAL A 100 19.07 -0.34 7.78
CA VAL A 100 17.80 0.38 7.57
C VAL A 100 18.06 1.70 6.82
N GLY A 101 17.77 1.72 5.52
CA GLY A 101 17.86 2.93 4.69
C GLY A 101 16.64 3.86 4.84
N TYR A 102 16.77 5.10 4.34
CA TYR A 102 15.70 6.12 4.32
C TYR A 102 14.39 5.63 3.68
N LEU A 103 14.52 4.74 2.69
CA LEU A 103 13.41 4.07 2.03
C LEU A 103 12.48 3.31 2.99
N HIS A 104 13.04 2.55 3.92
CA HIS A 104 12.25 1.78 4.88
C HIS A 104 11.46 2.72 5.80
N LEU A 105 12.05 3.83 6.23
CA LEU A 105 11.37 4.84 7.04
C LEU A 105 10.19 5.44 6.27
N ILE A 106 10.37 5.76 4.98
CA ILE A 106 9.27 6.27 4.15
C ILE A 106 8.12 5.26 4.07
N TYR A 107 8.40 3.98 3.77
CA TYR A 107 7.34 2.98 3.70
C TYR A 107 6.65 2.75 5.05
N MET A 108 7.38 2.79 6.16
CA MET A 108 6.80 2.72 7.50
C MET A 108 5.87 3.91 7.78
N CYS A 109 6.29 5.13 7.42
CA CYS A 109 5.44 6.32 7.53
C CYS A 109 4.17 6.21 6.67
N VAL A 110 4.28 5.71 5.43
CA VAL A 110 3.12 5.48 4.57
C VAL A 110 2.17 4.46 5.19
N ALA A 111 2.68 3.34 5.69
CA ALA A 111 1.88 2.31 6.36
C ALA A 111 1.12 2.89 7.56
N LEU A 112 1.79 3.71 8.39
CA LEU A 112 1.15 4.39 9.53
C LEU A 112 0.09 5.41 9.08
N PHE A 113 0.33 6.13 7.98
CA PHE A 113 -0.65 7.05 7.41
C PHE A 113 -1.94 6.33 6.97
N GLY A 114 -1.84 5.03 6.64
CA GLY A 114 -2.99 4.17 6.35
C GLY A 114 -3.95 3.97 7.52
N MET A 115 -3.53 4.23 8.75
CA MET A 115 -4.40 4.18 9.93
C MET A 115 -5.44 5.32 9.94
N LEU A 116 -5.12 6.47 9.35
CA LEU A 116 -6.00 7.63 9.33
C LEU A 116 -7.36 7.36 8.63
N PRO A 117 -7.41 6.82 7.39
CA PRO A 117 -8.68 6.47 6.78
C PRO A 117 -9.43 5.38 7.56
N THR A 118 -8.73 4.45 8.23
CA THR A 118 -9.36 3.43 9.07
C THR A 118 -10.07 4.05 10.28
N VAL A 119 -9.40 4.95 10.99
CA VAL A 119 -9.97 5.66 12.15
C VAL A 119 -11.10 6.59 11.71
N HIS A 120 -10.95 7.31 10.59
CA HIS A 120 -12.01 8.17 10.05
C HIS A 120 -13.25 7.34 9.69
N TRP A 121 -13.06 6.21 8.99
CA TRP A 121 -14.14 5.29 8.63
C TRP A 121 -14.87 4.77 9.88
N PHE A 122 -14.12 4.40 10.92
CA PHE A 122 -14.67 3.94 12.20
C PHE A 122 -15.56 5.01 12.85
N SER A 123 -15.11 6.28 12.88
CA SER A 123 -15.87 7.40 13.43
C SER A 123 -17.15 7.69 12.63
N LEU A 124 -17.12 7.57 11.29
CA LEU A 124 -18.30 7.79 10.45
C LEU A 124 -19.40 6.74 10.65
N HIS A 125 -19.04 5.52 11.03
CA HIS A 125 -19.99 4.42 11.23
C HIS A 125 -20.50 4.28 12.67
N GLY A 126 -20.28 5.29 13.53
CA GLY A 126 -20.85 5.35 14.87
C GLY A 126 -20.11 4.53 15.94
N GLY A 127 -18.85 4.15 15.69
CA GLY A 127 -17.97 3.54 16.69
C GLY A 127 -18.47 2.21 17.29
N PHE A 128 -18.12 1.94 18.56
CA PHE A 128 -18.46 0.69 19.27
C PHE A 128 -19.96 0.51 19.58
N GLU A 129 -20.78 1.53 19.36
CA GLU A 129 -22.22 1.48 19.62
C GLU A 129 -23.00 0.77 18.49
N ASN A 130 -22.35 0.52 17.34
CA ASN A 130 -22.91 -0.28 16.25
C ASN A 130 -22.34 -1.71 16.26
N PRO A 131 -23.18 -2.77 16.37
CA PRO A 131 -22.73 -4.16 16.41
C PRO A 131 -21.97 -4.63 15.15
N HIS A 132 -22.05 -3.87 14.05
CA HIS A 132 -21.31 -4.12 12.81
C HIS A 132 -19.81 -3.79 12.90
N VAL A 133 -19.41 -2.83 13.74
CA VAL A 133 -18.02 -2.37 13.81
C VAL A 133 -17.15 -3.39 14.56
N VAL A 134 -17.74 -4.12 15.51
CA VAL A 134 -17.08 -5.17 16.30
C VAL A 134 -16.84 -6.45 15.49
N VAL A 135 -17.75 -6.80 14.56
CA VAL A 135 -17.62 -8.01 13.70
C VAL A 135 -16.82 -7.71 12.42
N GLY A 136 -16.91 -6.51 11.88
CA GLY A 136 -16.21 -6.11 10.63
C GLY A 136 -14.71 -5.85 10.78
N CYS A 137 -14.21 -5.65 12.00
CA CYS A 137 -12.82 -5.25 12.24
C CYS A 137 -11.79 -6.37 12.02
N ILE A 138 -12.21 -7.65 11.98
CA ILE A 138 -11.26 -8.77 12.02
C ILE A 138 -11.04 -9.46 10.65
N VAL A 139 -11.98 -9.42 9.69
CA VAL A 139 -11.77 -10.17 8.42
C VAL A 139 -12.25 -9.52 7.13
N ARG A 140 -13.17 -8.53 7.11
CA ARG A 140 -13.82 -8.24 5.82
C ARG A 140 -14.50 -6.87 5.72
N MET A 141 -13.94 -6.01 4.85
CA MET A 141 -14.60 -4.82 4.29
C MET A 141 -15.90 -5.14 3.52
N THR A 142 -16.24 -6.42 3.28
CA THR A 142 -17.52 -6.81 2.66
C THR A 142 -18.75 -6.38 3.45
N CYS A 143 -18.62 -6.11 4.76
CA CYS A 143 -19.75 -5.65 5.57
C CYS A 143 -20.19 -4.21 5.22
N SER A 144 -19.31 -3.41 4.59
CA SER A 144 -19.64 -2.04 4.18
C SER A 144 -20.56 -1.98 2.95
N TYR A 145 -20.57 -3.02 2.12
CA TYR A 145 -21.34 -3.06 0.86
C TYR A 145 -22.85 -3.21 1.09
N GLU A 146 -23.27 -3.89 2.16
CA GLU A 146 -24.66 -4.26 2.41
C GLU A 146 -25.52 -3.10 2.95
N LYS A 147 -24.93 -1.92 3.21
CA LYS A 147 -25.60 -0.79 3.88
C LYS A 147 -25.69 0.52 3.10
N CYS A 148 -25.25 0.56 1.83
CA CYS A 148 -25.53 1.72 0.95
C CYS A 148 -26.90 1.62 0.24
N THR A 149 -27.71 0.59 0.53
CA THR A 149 -29.12 0.41 0.14
C THR A 149 -29.99 0.35 1.37
#